data_AF-A0A2X1PW10-F1
#
_entry.id   AF-A0A2X1PW10-F1
#
_cell.length_a   1.000
_cell.length_b   1.000
_cell.length_c   1.000
_cell.angle_alpha   90.00
_cell.angle_beta   90.00
_cell.angle_gamma   90.00
#
_symmetry.space_group_name_H-M   'P 1'
#
loop_
_entity.id
_entity.type
_entity.pdbx_description
1 polymer ?
#
loop_
_entity_poly.entity_id
_entity_poly.type
_entity_poly.pdbx_seq_one_letter_code
_entity_poly.pdbx_strand_id
1 'polypeptide(L)'
;MNMFLHNINYDKFDIALGNTLMEPQFGDDKPFDAIVSNPPYSVKWAGSDDPTLINDERFAPAGVLAPKSKADFAFILHALSYLSAKGRAAIVSFPGIFYRGGAEQKIRQYLVDNNYVDAVIALAPNLFFGTSIAVNILVLSKTQTQYPNSIY
;
A
#
# COMPACT_ATOMS: atom_id res chain seq x y z
N MET A 1 6.30 -4.22 22.70
CA MET A 1 6.46 -3.28 23.83
C MET A 1 5.71 -1.97 23.66
N ASN A 2 5.79 -1.27 22.51
CA ASN A 2 5.16 0.06 22.34
C ASN A 2 3.65 0.09 22.72
N MET A 3 2.85 -0.82 22.16
CA MET A 3 1.41 -0.91 22.48
C MET A 3 1.15 -1.19 23.97
N PHE A 4 1.96 -2.07 24.57
CA PHE A 4 1.86 -2.41 25.98
C PHE A 4 2.13 -1.20 26.89
N LEU A 5 3.13 -0.37 26.55
CA LEU A 5 3.46 0.86 27.30
C LEU A 5 2.36 1.93 27.19
N HIS A 6 1.45 1.80 26.23
CA HIS A 6 0.27 2.65 26.08
C HIS A 6 -0.99 2.06 26.73
N ASN A 7 -0.83 1.10 27.65
CA ASN A 7 -1.91 0.45 28.41
C ASN A 7 -2.99 -0.22 27.53
N ILE A 8 -2.60 -0.70 26.34
CA ILE A 8 -3.50 -1.53 25.53
C ILE A 8 -3.45 -2.97 26.07
N ASN A 9 -4.62 -3.55 26.35
CA ASN A 9 -4.71 -4.93 26.84
C ASN A 9 -4.19 -5.93 25.79
N TYR A 10 -3.57 -7.02 26.24
CA TYR A 10 -2.93 -8.02 25.38
C TYR A 10 -3.90 -8.71 24.41
N ASP A 11 -5.18 -8.77 24.75
CA ASP A 11 -6.24 -9.36 23.91
C ASP A 11 -6.74 -8.39 22.82
N LYS A 12 -6.19 -7.17 22.75
CA LYS A 12 -6.60 -6.11 21.81
C LYS A 12 -5.55 -5.77 20.76
N PHE A 13 -4.35 -6.36 20.80
CA PHE A 13 -3.35 -6.17 19.77
C PHE A 13 -2.57 -7.46 19.51
N ASP A 14 -2.24 -7.67 18.25
CA ASP A 14 -1.34 -8.73 17.80
C ASP A 14 -0.35 -8.15 16.79
N ILE A 15 0.93 -8.49 16.95
CA ILE A 15 2.01 -8.05 16.07
C ILE A 15 2.85 -9.28 15.74
N ALA A 16 2.74 -9.73 14.49
CA ALA A 16 3.49 -10.88 14.01
C ALA A 16 4.86 -10.48 13.45
N LEU A 17 5.87 -11.28 13.74
CA LEU A 17 7.21 -11.16 13.15
C LEU A 17 7.23 -11.86 11.79
N GLY A 18 7.61 -11.14 10.74
CA GLY A 18 7.76 -11.73 9.41
C GLY A 18 7.97 -10.69 8.31
N ASN A 19 8.22 -11.16 7.09
CA ASN A 19 8.25 -10.32 5.90
C ASN A 19 6.86 -10.26 5.28
N THR A 20 6.18 -9.13 5.40
CA THR A 20 4.81 -8.91 4.89
C THR A 20 4.59 -9.33 3.44
N LEU A 21 5.60 -9.19 2.57
CA LEU A 21 5.46 -9.53 1.15
C LEU A 21 5.64 -11.03 0.87
N MET A 22 6.45 -11.74 1.66
CA MET A 22 6.76 -13.16 1.44
C MET A 22 5.93 -14.10 2.33
N GLU A 23 5.70 -13.69 3.57
CA GLU A 23 5.00 -14.46 4.60
C GLU A 23 3.90 -13.58 5.23
N PRO A 24 2.88 -13.18 4.45
CA PRO A 24 1.82 -12.32 4.95
C PRO A 24 1.06 -13.00 6.10
N GLN A 25 0.78 -12.24 7.15
CA GLN A 25 0.05 -12.69 8.33
C GLN A 25 -1.38 -12.17 8.29
N PHE A 26 -2.25 -12.67 9.17
CA PHE A 26 -3.64 -12.19 9.33
C PHE A 26 -4.50 -12.29 8.06
N GLY A 27 -4.21 -13.26 7.18
CA GLY A 27 -4.96 -13.49 5.95
C GLY A 27 -6.42 -13.91 6.20
N ASP A 28 -6.66 -14.62 7.31
CA ASP A 28 -8.00 -15.07 7.71
C ASP A 28 -8.83 -13.96 8.39
N ASP A 29 -8.17 -12.91 8.90
CA ASP A 29 -8.82 -11.78 9.57
C ASP A 29 -9.23 -10.68 8.58
N LYS A 30 -8.76 -10.75 7.32
CA LYS A 30 -9.14 -9.80 6.27
C LYS A 30 -10.62 -10.02 5.89
N PRO A 31 -11.36 -8.97 5.48
CA PRO A 31 -10.84 -7.66 5.14
C PRO A 31 -10.92 -6.63 6.28
N PHE A 32 -10.03 -5.63 6.26
CA PHE A 32 -9.95 -4.56 7.25
C PHE A 32 -10.58 -3.25 6.76
N ASP A 33 -11.22 -2.51 7.67
CA ASP A 33 -11.88 -1.23 7.34
C ASP A 33 -10.93 -0.03 7.32
N ALA A 34 -9.80 -0.11 8.03
CA ALA A 34 -8.79 0.93 8.08
C ALA A 34 -7.39 0.31 8.05
N ILE A 35 -6.55 0.76 7.13
CA ILE A 35 -5.14 0.35 7.02
C ILE A 35 -4.27 1.61 6.99
N VAL A 36 -3.27 1.67 7.86
CA VAL A 36 -2.24 2.72 7.82
C VAL A 36 -0.89 2.08 7.66
N SER A 37 -0.01 2.67 6.85
CA SER A 37 1.34 2.13 6.66
C SER A 37 2.36 3.20 6.32
N ASN A 38 3.57 3.00 6.83
CA ASN A 38 4.78 3.72 6.44
C ASN A 38 5.82 2.67 6.01
N PRO A 39 5.67 2.07 4.81
CA PRO A 39 6.56 1.03 4.34
C PRO A 39 7.96 1.58 4.05
N PRO A 40 9.02 0.76 4.16
CA PRO A 40 10.37 1.20 3.83
C PRO A 40 10.49 1.49 2.33
N TYR A 41 11.05 2.65 1.99
CA TYR A 41 11.02 3.16 0.62
C TYR A 41 11.94 2.39 -0.32
N SER A 42 11.38 1.96 -1.46
CA SER A 42 12.16 1.40 -2.57
C SER A 42 13.12 0.26 -2.16
N VAL A 43 12.73 -0.53 -1.16
CA VAL A 43 13.51 -1.71 -0.76
C VAL A 43 13.51 -2.77 -1.85
N LYS A 44 14.56 -3.59 -1.86
CA LYS A 44 14.59 -4.79 -2.69
C LYS A 44 13.63 -5.83 -2.13
N TRP A 45 13.04 -6.62 -3.01
CA TRP A 45 12.16 -7.74 -2.66
C TRP A 45 12.27 -8.83 -3.73
N ALA A 46 11.63 -9.99 -3.52
CA ALA A 46 11.71 -11.11 -4.47
C ALA A 46 11.21 -10.72 -5.87
N GLY A 47 9.99 -10.15 -5.95
CA GLY A 47 9.40 -9.74 -7.23
C GLY A 47 9.48 -10.85 -8.28
N SER A 48 10.03 -10.54 -9.46
CA SER A 48 10.17 -11.53 -10.53
C SER A 48 11.19 -12.65 -10.28
N ASP A 49 11.96 -12.63 -9.18
CA ASP A 49 12.83 -13.76 -8.81
C ASP A 49 12.04 -14.92 -8.19
N ASP A 50 10.82 -14.66 -7.72
CA ASP A 50 9.85 -15.69 -7.37
C ASP A 50 8.71 -15.68 -8.41
N PRO A 51 8.71 -16.62 -9.37
CA PRO A 51 7.73 -16.64 -10.45
C PRO A 51 6.32 -16.98 -9.95
N THR A 52 6.14 -17.47 -8.72
CA THR A 52 4.82 -17.78 -8.18
C THR A 52 4.03 -16.53 -7.81
N LEU A 53 4.72 -15.43 -7.48
CA LEU A 53 4.10 -14.18 -7.05
C LEU A 53 3.20 -13.54 -8.12
N ILE A 54 3.40 -13.82 -9.41
CA ILE A 54 2.52 -13.30 -10.45
C ILE A 54 1.10 -13.87 -10.37
N ASN A 55 0.93 -15.03 -9.73
CA ASN A 55 -0.35 -15.70 -9.52
C ASN A 55 -0.92 -15.46 -8.11
N ASP A 56 -0.19 -14.73 -7.26
CA ASP A 56 -0.66 -14.35 -5.93
C ASP A 56 -1.87 -13.41 -6.06
N GLU A 57 -2.94 -13.67 -5.31
CA GLU A 57 -4.18 -12.87 -5.35
C GLU A 57 -3.96 -11.37 -5.11
N ARG A 58 -2.88 -11.00 -4.41
CA ARG A 58 -2.52 -9.61 -4.12
C ARG A 58 -1.98 -8.88 -5.35
N PHE A 59 -1.30 -9.60 -6.25
CA PHE A 59 -0.55 -9.00 -7.36
C PHE A 59 -1.11 -9.36 -8.73
N ALA A 60 -1.70 -10.54 -8.89
CA ALA A 60 -2.26 -11.04 -10.14
C ALA A 60 -3.25 -10.06 -10.81
N PRO A 61 -4.15 -9.35 -10.08
CA PRO A 61 -5.07 -8.39 -10.70
C PRO A 61 -4.39 -7.24 -11.45
N ALA A 62 -3.20 -6.80 -11.01
CA ALA A 62 -2.44 -5.76 -11.68
C ALA A 62 -1.70 -6.24 -12.94
N GLY A 63 -1.65 -7.56 -13.17
CA GLY A 63 -1.07 -8.20 -14.35
C GLY A 63 0.45 -8.13 -14.48
N VAL A 64 1.14 -7.42 -13.58
CA VAL A 64 2.61 -7.35 -13.49
C VAL A 64 3.05 -7.17 -12.04
N LEU A 65 4.26 -7.61 -11.72
CA LEU A 65 4.88 -7.38 -10.41
C LEU A 65 5.61 -6.04 -10.37
N ALA A 66 5.70 -5.44 -9.17
CA ALA A 66 6.57 -4.30 -8.96
C ALA A 66 8.04 -4.69 -9.24
N PRO A 67 8.90 -3.75 -9.68
CA PRO A 67 10.31 -4.06 -9.94
C PRO A 67 11.01 -4.59 -8.69
N LYS A 68 11.93 -5.56 -8.85
CA LYS A 68 12.67 -6.17 -7.73
C LYS A 68 13.44 -5.18 -6.87
N SER A 69 13.83 -4.05 -7.44
CA SER A 69 14.55 -2.97 -6.77
C SER A 69 13.62 -1.92 -6.12
N LYS A 70 12.30 -2.08 -6.23
CA LYS A 70 11.27 -1.11 -5.84
C LYS A 70 10.00 -1.82 -5.35
N ALA A 71 9.97 -2.18 -4.07
CA ALA A 71 8.80 -2.83 -3.46
C ALA A 71 7.60 -1.89 -3.18
N ASP A 72 7.69 -0.59 -3.50
CA ASP A 72 6.69 0.42 -3.14
C ASP A 72 5.25 -0.01 -3.53
N PHE A 73 5.07 -0.42 -4.79
CA PHE A 73 3.76 -0.88 -5.27
C PHE A 73 3.37 -2.28 -4.76
N ALA A 74 4.31 -3.12 -4.36
CA ALA A 74 3.99 -4.41 -3.75
C ALA A 74 3.30 -4.20 -2.39
N PHE A 75 3.77 -3.25 -1.58
CA PHE A 75 3.10 -2.87 -0.33
C PHE A 75 1.73 -2.23 -0.57
N ILE A 76 1.59 -1.37 -1.59
CA ILE A 76 0.32 -0.74 -1.95
C ILE A 76 -0.72 -1.79 -2.37
N LEU A 77 -0.34 -2.73 -3.24
CA LEU A 77 -1.20 -3.82 -3.69
C LEU A 77 -1.56 -4.78 -2.54
N HIS A 78 -0.61 -5.07 -1.65
CA HIS A 78 -0.88 -5.85 -0.44
C HIS A 78 -1.93 -5.15 0.44
N ALA A 79 -1.77 -3.86 0.74
CA ALA A 79 -2.74 -3.11 1.52
C ALA A 79 -4.13 -3.09 0.84
N LEU A 80 -4.19 -2.88 -0.48
CA LEU A 80 -5.43 -2.92 -1.23
C LEU A 80 -6.12 -4.30 -1.16
N SER A 81 -5.36 -5.39 -1.24
CA SER A 81 -5.91 -6.75 -1.18
C SER A 81 -6.57 -7.06 0.18
N TYR A 82 -6.03 -6.51 1.27
CA TYR A 82 -6.53 -6.68 2.63
C TYR A 82 -7.66 -5.71 2.99
N LEU A 83 -7.88 -4.67 2.18
CA LEU A 83 -8.87 -3.63 2.45
C LEU A 83 -10.30 -4.11 2.17
N SER A 84 -11.25 -3.75 3.05
CA SER A 84 -12.68 -4.04 2.86
C SER A 84 -13.29 -3.14 1.80
N ALA A 85 -14.47 -3.54 1.29
CA ALA A 85 -15.19 -2.76 0.28
C ALA A 85 -15.48 -1.33 0.77
N LYS A 86 -15.85 -1.18 2.05
CA LYS A 86 -16.19 0.10 2.71
C LYS A 86 -14.99 0.81 3.36
N GLY A 87 -13.81 0.19 3.34
CA GLY A 87 -12.63 0.64 4.05
C GLY A 87 -11.82 1.71 3.31
N ARG A 88 -10.84 2.28 4.03
CA ARG A 88 -9.81 3.16 3.47
C ARG A 88 -8.41 2.78 3.93
N ALA A 89 -7.43 2.88 3.04
CA ALA A 89 -6.02 2.76 3.37
C ALA A 89 -5.31 4.10 3.19
N ALA A 90 -4.42 4.47 4.11
CA ALA A 90 -3.54 5.64 4.00
C ALA A 90 -2.07 5.19 4.09
N ILE A 91 -1.34 5.34 2.99
CA ILE A 91 0.01 4.77 2.84
C ILE A 91 1.00 5.89 2.51
N VAL A 92 1.99 6.09 3.37
CA VAL A 92 3.10 7.00 3.08
C VAL A 92 3.95 6.41 1.97
N SER A 93 4.21 7.18 0.93
CA SER A 93 4.84 6.72 -0.31
C SER A 93 5.91 7.67 -0.81
N PHE A 94 6.99 7.10 -1.35
CA PHE A 94 8.00 7.86 -2.08
C PHE A 94 7.40 8.46 -3.36
N PRO A 95 7.68 9.73 -3.73
CA PRO A 95 7.06 10.39 -4.90
C PRO A 95 7.23 9.65 -6.24
N GLY A 96 8.26 8.82 -6.37
CA GLY A 96 8.53 8.03 -7.57
C GLY A 96 7.38 7.18 -8.08
N ILE A 97 6.46 6.76 -7.21
CA ILE A 97 5.30 5.94 -7.62
C ILE A 97 4.42 6.65 -8.66
N PHE A 98 4.44 7.99 -8.73
CA PHE A 98 3.59 8.77 -9.63
C PHE A 98 4.16 8.92 -11.05
N TYR A 99 5.48 8.80 -11.24
CA TYR A 99 6.13 9.11 -12.52
C TYR A 99 6.99 7.98 -13.09
N ARG A 100 7.33 6.94 -12.30
CA ARG A 100 8.06 5.79 -12.84
C ARG A 100 7.23 5.04 -13.88
N GLY A 101 7.92 4.61 -14.95
CA GLY A 101 7.36 3.93 -16.11
C GLY A 101 7.34 2.41 -15.99
N GLY A 102 7.11 1.71 -17.11
CA GLY A 102 7.23 0.25 -17.20
C GLY A 102 6.18 -0.48 -16.36
N ALA A 103 6.61 -1.45 -15.54
CA ALA A 103 5.71 -2.21 -14.68
C ALA A 103 4.91 -1.32 -13.71
N GLU A 104 5.56 -0.29 -13.16
CA GLU A 104 4.90 0.63 -12.21
C GLU A 104 3.82 1.49 -12.88
N GLN A 105 3.99 1.84 -14.17
CA GLN A 105 2.95 2.52 -14.93
C GLN A 105 1.72 1.62 -15.11
N LYS A 106 1.90 0.32 -15.39
CA LYS A 106 0.79 -0.63 -15.51
C LYS A 106 0.05 -0.81 -14.19
N ILE A 107 0.79 -0.93 -13.07
CA ILE A 107 0.17 -1.01 -11.74
C ILE A 107 -0.59 0.27 -11.41
N ARG A 108 -0.01 1.44 -11.70
CA ARG A 108 -0.69 2.73 -11.50
C ARG A 108 -1.95 2.84 -12.35
N GLN A 109 -1.91 2.39 -13.61
CA GLN A 109 -3.08 2.35 -14.48
C GLN A 109 -4.17 1.44 -13.90
N TYR A 110 -3.81 0.23 -13.44
CA TYR A 110 -4.75 -0.68 -12.76
C TYR A 110 -5.43 -0.02 -11.54
N LEU A 111 -4.67 0.69 -10.70
CA LEU A 111 -5.24 1.38 -9.53
C LEU A 111 -6.21 2.49 -9.92
N VAL A 112 -5.90 3.25 -10.98
CA VAL A 112 -6.74 4.35 -11.47
C VAL A 112 -7.97 3.85 -12.20
N ASP A 113 -7.83 2.87 -13.10
CA ASP A 113 -8.93 2.30 -13.91
C ASP A 113 -10.04 1.71 -13.04
N ASN A 114 -9.67 1.16 -11.88
CA ASN A 114 -10.62 0.60 -10.93
C ASN A 114 -11.09 1.61 -9.87
N ASN A 115 -10.73 2.89 -10.01
CA ASN A 115 -11.04 3.96 -9.06
C ASN A 115 -10.59 3.63 -7.62
N TYR A 116 -9.46 2.94 -7.46
CA TYR A 116 -8.95 2.60 -6.13
C TYR A 116 -8.21 3.75 -5.45
N VAL A 117 -7.76 4.75 -6.20
CA VAL A 117 -7.10 5.95 -5.66
C VAL A 117 -8.15 6.99 -5.30
N ASP A 118 -8.35 7.23 -4.00
CA ASP A 118 -9.33 8.21 -3.49
C ASP A 118 -8.69 9.61 -3.39
N ALA A 119 -7.43 9.69 -2.93
CA ALA A 119 -6.70 10.95 -2.85
C ALA A 119 -5.17 10.75 -2.88
N VAL A 120 -4.47 11.82 -3.25
CA VAL A 120 -3.00 11.96 -3.12
C VAL A 120 -2.72 13.26 -2.37
N ILE A 121 -2.03 13.15 -1.24
CA ILE A 121 -1.69 14.30 -0.39
C ILE A 121 -0.17 14.47 -0.41
N ALA A 122 0.31 15.54 -1.04
CA ALA A 122 1.72 15.89 -1.05
C ALA A 122 2.13 16.57 0.26
N LEU A 123 3.23 16.13 0.85
CA LEU A 123 3.78 16.74 2.05
C LEU A 123 5.02 17.58 1.73
N ALA A 124 5.29 18.57 2.59
CA ALA A 124 6.51 19.37 2.49
C ALA A 124 7.78 18.51 2.68
N PRO A 125 8.91 18.88 2.05
CA PRO A 125 10.19 18.21 2.28
C PRO A 125 10.70 18.38 3.71
N ASN A 126 11.63 17.52 4.14
CA ASN A 126 12.28 17.54 5.47
C ASN A 126 11.36 17.29 6.68
N LEU A 127 10.15 16.75 6.48
CA LEU A 127 9.26 16.36 7.59
C LEU A 127 9.67 15.03 8.25
N PHE A 128 10.35 14.15 7.52
CA PHE A 128 10.79 12.85 8.02
C PHE A 128 12.24 12.93 8.50
N PHE A 129 12.49 12.42 9.72
CA PHE A 129 13.85 12.31 10.24
C PHE A 129 14.69 11.39 9.35
N GLY A 130 15.95 11.77 9.10
CA GLY A 130 16.89 10.97 8.32
C GLY A 130 16.75 11.11 6.80
N THR A 131 15.88 11.98 6.27
CA THR A 131 15.82 12.28 4.84
C THR A 131 15.30 13.69 4.56
N SER A 132 15.79 14.31 3.49
CA SER A 132 15.29 15.60 3.01
C SER A 132 14.18 15.49 1.95
N ILE A 133 13.85 14.26 1.56
CA ILE A 133 12.90 13.96 0.51
C ILE A 133 11.47 14.35 0.95
N ALA A 134 10.71 14.95 0.04
CA ALA A 134 9.26 15.11 0.18
C ALA A 134 8.57 13.75 -0.02
N VAL A 135 7.51 13.47 0.73
CA VAL A 135 6.74 12.23 0.61
C VAL A 135 5.29 12.56 0.27
N ASN A 136 4.52 11.54 -0.11
CA ASN A 136 3.09 11.66 -0.34
C ASN A 136 2.34 10.66 0.55
N ILE A 137 1.09 10.96 0.86
CA ILE A 137 0.15 9.99 1.41
C ILE A 137 -0.79 9.59 0.26
N LEU A 138 -0.76 8.31 -0.10
CA LEU A 138 -1.71 7.71 -1.04
C LEU A 138 -2.90 7.19 -0.23
N VAL A 139 -4.10 7.70 -0.53
CA VAL A 139 -5.35 7.22 0.06
C VAL A 139 -6.05 6.31 -0.92
N LEU A 140 -6.37 5.09 -0.50
CA LEU A 140 -7.08 4.09 -1.29
C LEU A 140 -8.47 3.80 -0.72
N SER A 141 -9.43 3.53 -1.59
CA SER A 141 -10.73 2.96 -1.22
C SER A 141 -11.25 2.03 -2.31
N LYS A 142 -12.05 1.03 -1.93
CA LYS A 142 -12.82 0.20 -2.88
C LYS A 142 -14.25 0.72 -3.09
N THR A 143 -14.67 1.71 -2.31
CA THR A 143 -15.97 2.38 -2.46
C THR A 143 -15.78 3.65 -3.28
N GLN A 144 -16.64 3.84 -4.27
CA GLN A 144 -16.73 5.11 -4.97
C GLN A 144 -17.44 6.13 -4.09
N THR A 145 -16.75 7.19 -3.71
CA THR A 145 -17.43 8.43 -3.35
C THR A 145 -17.91 9.04 -4.65
N GLN A 146 -19.21 8.95 -4.96
CA GLN A 146 -19.75 9.71 -6.09
C GLN A 146 -19.63 11.19 -5.74
N TYR A 147 -18.61 11.85 -6.29
CA TYR A 147 -18.60 13.30 -6.33
C TYR A 147 -19.71 13.69 -7.31
N PRO A 148 -20.74 14.45 -6.89
CA PRO A 148 -21.71 14.97 -7.84
C PRO A 148 -20.92 15.73 -8.89
N ASN A 149 -21.09 15.32 -10.16
CA ASN A 149 -20.36 15.85 -11.32
C ASN A 149 -20.04 17.33 -11.09
N SER A 150 -18.76 17.64 -10.95
CA SER A 150 -18.29 19.02 -10.99
C SER A 150 -18.69 19.56 -12.35
N ILE A 151 -19.75 20.35 -12.34
CA ILE A 151 -20.25 21.23 -13.39
C ILE A 151 -19.12 22.19 -13.79
N TYR A 152 -18.21 21.72 -14.64
CA TYR A 152 -17.31 22.52 -15.45
C TYR A 152 -17.21 21.90 -16.84
#